data_AF-A0A2V8N185-F1
#
_entry.id   AF-A0A2V8N185-F1
#
_cell.length_a   1.000
_cell.length_b   1.000
_cell.length_c   1.000
_cell.angle_alpha   90.00
_cell.angle_beta   90.00
_cell.angle_gamma   90.00
#
_symmetry.space_group_name_H-M   'P 1'
#
loop_
_entity.id
_entity.type
_entity.pdbx_description
1 polymer ?
#
loop_
_entity_poly.entity_id
_entity_poly.type
_entity_poly.pdbx_seq_one_letter_code
_entity_poly.pdbx_strand_id
1 'polypeptide(L)'
;MFCPGCGSEERQASQYCRACGTDLRPVRVSLERPDSITASAVSAREEIGRAVAQKIREVGDTRDLKRVAEDVLPKIEKFLESPEAKRLRRMRAGVIVSSIGLGFTILMFLLAGVAIAPDVEGFIGGAGVGIATFCIGLGLLLNALLFTRPRKDLEDHSADAQSQNLLDAGANGPQLRSGAEAQPLFRSQTTSDLARSGASVTEHTTKHLKTER
;
A
#
# COMPACT_ATOMS: atom_id res chain seq x y z
N MET A 1 -17.58 -24.37 -0.18
CA MET A 1 -17.97 -22.94 -0.07
C MET A 1 -19.25 -22.85 0.73
N PHE A 2 -19.47 -21.80 1.51
CA PHE A 2 -20.71 -21.64 2.30
C PHE A 2 -21.76 -20.86 1.51
N CYS A 3 -23.02 -21.30 1.56
CA CYS A 3 -24.13 -20.55 0.99
C CYS A 3 -24.49 -19.35 1.88
N PRO A 4 -24.60 -18.12 1.35
CA PRO A 4 -24.96 -16.95 2.14
C PRO A 4 -26.43 -16.94 2.58
N GLY A 5 -27.31 -17.68 1.90
CA GLY A 5 -28.73 -17.74 2.23
C GLY A 5 -29.06 -18.62 3.44
N CYS A 6 -28.43 -19.80 3.53
CA CYS A 6 -28.76 -20.80 4.57
C CYS A 6 -27.55 -21.32 5.36
N GLY A 7 -26.33 -20.89 5.02
CA GLY A 7 -25.12 -21.34 5.70
C GLY A 7 -24.68 -22.78 5.38
N SER A 8 -25.36 -23.50 4.48
CA SER A 8 -24.97 -24.87 4.13
C SER A 8 -23.61 -24.91 3.44
N GLU A 9 -22.76 -25.88 3.80
CA GLU A 9 -21.49 -26.14 3.12
C GLU A 9 -21.75 -26.88 1.80
N GLU A 10 -21.42 -26.24 0.68
CA GLU A 10 -21.49 -26.83 -0.66
C GLU A 10 -20.09 -27.25 -1.10
N ARG A 11 -19.88 -28.55 -1.32
CA ARG A 11 -18.60 -29.14 -1.75
C ARG A 11 -18.49 -29.33 -3.26
N GLN A 12 -19.61 -29.28 -3.97
CA GLN A 12 -19.65 -29.48 -5.42
C GLN A 12 -19.83 -28.15 -6.16
N ALA A 13 -19.37 -28.09 -7.41
CA ALA A 13 -19.41 -26.89 -8.23
C ALA A 13 -20.82 -26.58 -8.82
N SER A 14 -21.90 -26.72 -8.04
CA SER A 14 -23.28 -26.39 -8.47
C SER A 14 -23.50 -24.89 -8.56
N GLN A 15 -24.26 -24.43 -9.56
CA GLN A 15 -24.60 -23.00 -9.71
C GLN A 15 -25.54 -22.49 -8.62
N TYR A 16 -26.30 -23.38 -7.99
CA TYR A 16 -27.26 -23.07 -6.93
C TYR A 16 -26.99 -23.93 -5.69
N CYS A 17 -27.35 -23.39 -4.52
CA CYS A 17 -27.32 -24.12 -3.26
C CYS A 17 -28.39 -25.22 -3.24
N ARG A 18 -28.01 -26.44 -2.83
CA ARG A 18 -28.96 -27.57 -2.74
C ARG A 18 -30.00 -27.42 -1.64
N ALA A 19 -29.67 -26.70 -0.57
CA ALA A 19 -30.55 -26.54 0.58
C ALA A 19 -31.62 -25.46 0.36
N CYS A 20 -31.25 -24.30 -0.20
CA CYS A 20 -32.14 -23.15 -0.31
C CYS A 20 -32.29 -22.57 -1.72
N GLY A 21 -31.61 -23.12 -2.73
CA GLY A 21 -31.73 -22.66 -4.13
C GLY A 21 -31.03 -21.33 -4.44
N THR A 22 -30.38 -20.68 -3.48
CA THR A 22 -29.66 -19.41 -3.70
C THR A 22 -28.54 -19.59 -4.73
N ASP A 23 -28.41 -18.63 -5.65
CA ASP A 23 -27.36 -18.59 -6.67
C ASP A 23 -25.98 -18.43 -6.01
N LEU A 24 -25.08 -19.37 -6.30
CA LEU A 24 -23.71 -19.42 -5.79
C LEU A 24 -22.70 -18.85 -6.79
N ARG A 25 -23.12 -18.45 -7.99
CA ARG A 25 -22.23 -17.80 -8.98
C ARG A 25 -21.53 -16.55 -8.42
N PRO A 26 -22.20 -15.63 -7.70
CA PRO A 26 -21.52 -14.46 -7.14
C PRO A 26 -20.43 -14.85 -6.13
N VAL A 27 -20.74 -15.80 -5.24
CA VAL A 27 -19.80 -16.31 -4.23
C VAL A 27 -18.60 -16.99 -4.90
N ARG A 28 -18.83 -17.72 -5.99
CA ARG A 28 -17.76 -18.37 -6.75
C ARG A 28 -16.87 -17.35 -7.45
N VAL A 29 -17.46 -16.33 -8.09
CA VAL A 29 -16.68 -15.24 -8.71
C VAL A 29 -15.84 -14.52 -7.65
N SER A 30 -16.38 -14.29 -6.44
CA SER A 30 -15.63 -13.71 -5.32
C SER A 30 -14.53 -14.63 -4.77
N LEU A 31 -14.71 -15.96 -4.82
CA LEU A 31 -13.69 -16.93 -4.39
C LEU A 31 -12.62 -17.20 -5.46
N GLU A 32 -12.98 -17.16 -6.74
CA GLU A 32 -12.07 -17.32 -7.89
C GLU A 32 -11.25 -16.04 -8.13
N ARG A 33 -11.79 -14.86 -7.80
CA ARG A 33 -11.10 -13.56 -7.84
C ARG A 33 -11.03 -12.92 -6.45
N PRO A 34 -10.25 -13.49 -5.51
CA PRO A 34 -10.08 -12.92 -4.18
C PRO A 34 -9.44 -11.53 -4.23
N ASP A 35 -8.78 -11.18 -5.35
CA ASP A 35 -8.07 -9.92 -5.49
C ASP A 35 -8.98 -8.70 -5.57
N SER A 36 -10.25 -8.88 -5.96
CA SER A 36 -11.26 -7.83 -5.88
C SER A 36 -11.49 -7.36 -4.44
N ILE A 37 -11.26 -8.23 -3.45
CA ILE A 37 -11.38 -7.86 -2.03
C ILE A 37 -10.14 -7.09 -1.57
N THR A 38 -8.93 -7.41 -2.04
CA THR A 38 -7.73 -6.60 -1.76
C THR A 38 -7.72 -5.28 -2.52
N ALA A 39 -8.19 -5.25 -3.77
CA ALA A 39 -8.40 -4.01 -4.52
C ALA A 39 -9.50 -3.16 -3.85
N SER A 40 -10.58 -3.79 -3.37
CA SER A 40 -11.61 -3.11 -2.57
C SER A 40 -11.08 -2.61 -1.22
N ALA A 41 -10.09 -3.27 -0.64
CA ALA A 41 -9.46 -2.80 0.60
C ALA A 41 -8.59 -1.58 0.35
N VAL A 42 -7.92 -1.49 -0.80
CA VAL A 42 -7.19 -0.29 -1.22
C VAL A 42 -8.15 0.85 -1.54
N SER A 43 -9.20 0.59 -2.33
CA SER A 43 -10.21 1.62 -2.64
C SER A 43 -10.98 2.06 -1.40
N ALA A 44 -11.33 1.14 -0.49
CA ALA A 44 -11.99 1.47 0.77
C ALA A 44 -11.09 2.30 1.68
N ARG A 45 -9.77 2.05 1.72
CA ARG A 45 -8.83 2.92 2.46
C ARG A 45 -8.82 4.32 1.89
N GLU A 46 -8.86 4.45 0.57
CA GLU A 46 -8.87 5.74 -0.11
C GLU A 46 -10.18 6.49 0.13
N GLU A 47 -11.31 5.79 0.08
CA GLU A 47 -12.64 6.33 0.32
C GLU A 47 -12.83 6.74 1.79
N ILE A 48 -12.38 5.91 2.74
CA ILE A 48 -12.29 6.26 4.17
C ILE A 48 -11.39 7.48 4.36
N GLY A 49 -10.23 7.53 3.69
CA GLY A 49 -9.32 8.67 3.75
C GLY A 49 -9.97 9.97 3.30
N ARG A 50 -10.71 9.94 2.18
CA ARG A 50 -11.48 11.09 1.68
C ARG A 50 -12.59 11.49 2.65
N ALA A 51 -13.35 10.53 3.17
CA ALA A 51 -14.43 10.79 4.13
C ALA A 51 -13.89 11.42 5.43
N VAL A 52 -12.75 10.94 5.93
CA VAL A 52 -12.07 11.52 7.11
C VAL A 52 -11.55 12.92 6.81
N ALA A 53 -10.92 13.14 5.66
CA ALA A 53 -10.45 14.47 5.26
C ALA A 53 -11.60 15.48 5.13
N GLN A 54 -12.75 15.04 4.61
CA GLN A 54 -13.96 15.85 4.55
C GLN A 54 -14.51 16.14 5.95
N LYS A 55 -14.53 15.15 6.84
CA LYS A 55 -14.95 15.34 8.24
C LYS A 55 -14.05 16.33 9.00
N ILE A 56 -12.74 16.30 8.76
CA ILE A 56 -11.79 17.26 9.34
C ILE A 56 -12.07 18.69 8.87
N ARG A 57 -12.51 18.89 7.62
CA ARG A 57 -12.91 20.22 7.13
C ARG A 57 -14.23 20.71 7.73
N GLU A 58 -15.15 19.81 8.06
CA GLU A 58 -16.44 20.16 8.67
C GLU A 58 -16.33 20.49 10.16
N VAL A 59 -15.41 19.84 10.89
CA VAL A 59 -15.19 20.11 12.31
C VAL A 59 -14.33 21.37 12.45
N GLY A 60 -14.97 22.53 12.53
CA GLY A 60 -14.29 23.82 12.71
C GLY A 60 -13.71 24.06 14.11
N ASP A 61 -14.07 23.22 15.10
CA ASP A 61 -13.60 23.40 16.49
C ASP A 61 -12.30 22.63 16.77
N THR A 62 -11.28 23.39 17.17
CA THR A 62 -9.92 22.90 17.43
C THR A 62 -9.83 21.85 18.54
N ARG A 63 -10.77 21.85 19.51
CA ARG A 63 -10.77 20.89 20.63
C ARG A 63 -11.23 19.50 20.21
N ASP A 64 -12.24 19.43 19.35
CA ASP A 64 -12.74 18.15 18.82
C ASP A 64 -11.79 17.58 17.78
N LEU A 65 -11.14 18.43 16.99
CA LEU A 65 -10.08 18.00 16.06
C LEU A 65 -8.94 17.29 16.79
N LYS A 66 -8.54 17.80 17.97
CA LYS A 66 -7.49 17.21 18.78
C LYS A 66 -7.88 15.81 19.29
N ARG A 67 -9.11 15.61 19.75
CA ARG A 67 -9.60 14.28 20.17
C ARG A 67 -9.63 13.29 19.03
N VAL A 68 -10.14 13.69 17.87
CA VAL A 68 -10.16 12.83 16.68
C VAL A 68 -8.74 12.50 16.21
N ALA A 69 -7.82 13.47 16.24
CA ALA A 69 -6.41 13.24 15.91
C ALA A 69 -5.71 12.32 16.91
N GLU A 70 -5.99 12.42 18.22
CA GLU A 70 -5.34 11.53 19.20
C GLU A 70 -5.92 10.10 19.16
N ASP A 71 -7.22 9.93 18.93
CA ASP A 71 -7.87 8.61 19.00
C ASP A 71 -7.93 7.85 17.66
N VAL A 72 -8.07 8.56 16.55
CA VAL A 72 -8.35 7.98 15.23
C VAL A 72 -7.09 7.93 14.37
N LEU A 73 -6.23 8.94 14.45
CA LEU A 73 -4.97 8.99 13.69
C LEU A 73 -4.07 7.76 13.92
N PRO A 74 -3.84 7.25 15.15
CA PRO A 74 -3.02 6.06 15.34
C PRO A 74 -3.67 4.78 14.79
N LYS A 75 -5.01 4.71 14.78
CA LYS A 75 -5.72 3.57 14.16
C LYS A 75 -5.61 3.64 12.64
N ILE A 76 -5.84 4.81 12.06
CA ILE A 76 -5.72 5.06 10.62
C ILE A 76 -4.29 4.85 10.16
N GLU A 77 -3.29 5.31 10.90
CA GLU A 77 -1.87 5.10 10.57
C GLU A 77 -1.53 3.61 10.52
N LYS A 78 -2.09 2.82 11.45
CA LYS A 78 -1.95 1.35 11.44
C LYS A 78 -2.65 0.67 10.25
N PHE A 79 -3.72 1.27 9.73
CA PHE A 79 -4.42 0.80 8.53
C PHE A 79 -3.78 1.30 7.24
N LEU A 80 -3.24 2.52 7.22
CA LEU A 80 -2.60 3.14 6.06
C LEU A 80 -1.13 2.74 5.91
N GLU A 81 -0.50 2.17 6.94
CA GLU A 81 0.83 1.58 6.79
C GLU A 81 0.73 0.45 5.75
N SER A 82 1.20 0.76 4.53
CA SER A 82 1.16 -0.17 3.42
C SER A 82 1.95 -1.43 3.82
N PRO A 83 1.50 -2.63 3.40
CA PRO A 83 2.23 -3.87 3.67
C PRO A 83 3.69 -3.79 3.19
N GLU A 84 3.93 -2.99 2.14
CA GLU A 84 5.25 -2.68 1.61
C GLU A 84 6.10 -1.84 2.58
N ALA A 85 5.55 -0.77 3.16
CA ALA A 85 6.26 0.04 4.15
C ALA A 85 6.67 -0.78 5.38
N LYS A 86 5.78 -1.66 5.86
CA LYS A 86 6.07 -2.59 6.97
C LYS A 86 7.15 -3.60 6.61
N ARG A 87 7.22 -4.05 5.35
CA ARG A 87 8.29 -4.92 4.85
C ARG A 87 9.62 -4.17 4.80
N LEU A 88 9.61 -2.94 4.29
CA LEU A 88 10.80 -2.11 4.18
C LEU A 88 11.39 -1.77 5.55
N ARG A 89 10.54 -1.50 6.56
CA ARG A 89 10.97 -1.31 7.96
C ARG A 89 11.61 -2.58 8.55
N ARG A 90 10.99 -3.74 8.37
CA ARG A 90 11.56 -5.03 8.84
C ARG A 90 12.86 -5.38 8.14
N MET A 91 12.96 -5.09 6.84
CA MET A 91 14.18 -5.27 6.07
C MET A 91 15.30 -4.37 6.58
N ARG A 92 15.02 -3.07 6.80
CA ARG A 92 15.98 -2.12 7.38
C ARG A 92 16.46 -2.59 8.77
N ALA A 93 15.55 -3.06 9.62
CA ALA A 93 15.90 -3.59 10.93
C ALA A 93 16.82 -4.83 10.82
N GLY A 94 16.50 -5.77 9.95
CA GLY A 94 17.35 -6.96 9.70
C GLY A 94 18.73 -6.58 9.19
N VAL A 95 18.82 -5.65 8.23
CA VAL A 95 20.10 -5.14 7.71
C VAL A 95 20.93 -4.51 8.83
N ILE A 96 20.36 -3.61 9.62
CA ILE A 96 21.06 -2.92 10.71
C ILE A 96 21.58 -3.93 11.75
N VAL A 97 20.76 -4.89 12.18
CA VAL A 97 21.19 -5.90 13.17
C VAL A 97 22.30 -6.79 12.60
N SER A 98 22.18 -7.19 11.32
CA SER A 98 23.23 -7.99 10.67
C SER A 98 24.55 -7.22 10.54
N SER A 99 24.52 -5.94 10.16
CA SER A 99 25.74 -5.14 10.00
C SER A 99 26.44 -4.89 11.35
N ILE A 100 25.69 -4.68 12.43
CA ILE A 100 26.25 -4.58 13.80
C ILE A 100 26.95 -5.88 14.19
N GLY A 101 26.30 -7.03 13.99
CA GLY A 101 26.90 -8.34 14.30
C GLY A 101 28.18 -8.61 13.50
N LEU A 102 28.16 -8.33 12.20
CA LEU A 102 29.33 -8.48 11.33
C LEU A 102 30.48 -7.56 11.74
N GLY A 103 30.19 -6.28 12.00
CA GLY A 103 31.18 -5.29 12.44
C GLY A 103 31.82 -5.68 13.78
N PHE A 104 31.02 -6.13 14.74
CA PHE A 104 31.51 -6.60 16.04
C PHE A 104 32.39 -7.85 15.89
N THR A 105 31.99 -8.78 15.02
CA THR A 105 32.77 -10.00 14.72
C THR A 105 34.15 -9.63 14.16
N ILE A 106 34.19 -8.77 13.14
CA ILE A 106 35.45 -8.31 12.51
C ILE A 106 36.33 -7.60 13.53
N LEU A 107 35.77 -6.71 14.35
CA LEU A 107 36.49 -6.00 15.39
C LEU A 107 37.14 -6.98 16.39
N MET A 108 36.39 -7.97 16.87
CA MET A 108 36.91 -8.96 17.82
C MET A 108 38.00 -9.84 17.21
N PHE A 109 37.88 -10.21 15.93
CA PHE A 109 38.95 -10.92 15.22
C PHE A 109 40.22 -10.08 15.05
N LEU A 110 40.09 -8.79 14.74
CA LEU A 110 41.24 -7.89 14.62
C LEU A 110 41.94 -7.69 15.97
N LEU A 111 41.17 -7.52 17.05
CA LEU A 111 41.73 -7.44 18.41
C LEU A 111 42.44 -8.72 18.81
N ALA A 112 41.87 -9.89 18.47
CA ALA A 112 42.52 -11.19 18.71
C ALA A 112 43.88 -11.32 18.00
N GLY A 113 44.01 -10.76 16.79
CA GLY A 113 45.26 -10.81 16.01
C GLY A 113 46.37 -9.89 16.51
N VAL A 114 46.02 -8.81 17.22
CA VAL A 114 46.98 -7.84 17.80
C VAL A 114 47.32 -8.18 19.25
N ALA A 115 46.46 -8.90 19.96
CA ALA A 115 46.67 -9.27 21.36
C ALA A 115 47.82 -10.29 21.53
N ILE A 116 48.82 -9.93 22.32
CA ILE A 116 49.96 -10.77 22.67
C ILE A 116 49.64 -11.47 24.00
N ALA A 117 49.03 -12.68 23.93
CA ALA A 117 48.63 -13.58 25.05
C ALA A 117 47.39 -13.20 25.90
N PRO A 118 47.06 -13.95 26.98
CA PRO A 118 46.22 -15.15 27.07
C PRO A 118 44.70 -14.95 26.83
N ASP A 119 44.23 -13.74 26.53
CA ASP A 119 42.79 -13.43 26.43
C ASP A 119 42.15 -13.85 25.10
N VAL A 120 42.81 -14.72 24.34
CA VAL A 120 42.33 -15.23 23.04
C VAL A 120 40.97 -15.90 23.19
N GLU A 121 40.72 -16.61 24.31
CA GLU A 121 39.42 -17.21 24.60
C GLU A 121 38.30 -16.16 24.73
N GLY A 122 38.60 -15.00 25.34
CA GLY A 122 37.65 -13.90 25.47
C GLY A 122 37.31 -13.28 24.11
N PHE A 123 38.30 -13.07 23.26
CA PHE A 123 38.08 -12.52 21.92
C PHE A 123 37.36 -13.50 20.99
N ILE A 124 37.69 -14.80 21.06
CA ILE A 124 36.96 -15.84 20.31
C ILE A 124 35.50 -15.92 20.80
N GLY A 125 35.27 -15.86 22.11
CA GLY A 125 33.93 -15.81 22.69
C GLY A 125 33.15 -14.58 22.21
N GLY A 126 33.79 -13.40 22.22
CA GLY A 126 33.23 -12.16 21.70
C GLY A 126 32.88 -12.25 20.21
N ALA A 127 33.78 -12.77 19.37
CA ALA A 127 33.51 -13.02 17.96
C ALA A 127 32.31 -13.97 17.77
N GLY A 128 32.18 -15.00 18.62
CA GLY A 128 31.03 -15.90 18.64
C GLY A 128 29.69 -15.18 18.89
N VAL A 129 29.65 -14.24 19.84
CA VAL A 129 28.47 -13.40 20.09
C VAL A 129 28.16 -12.52 18.87
N GLY A 130 29.18 -11.94 18.24
CA GLY A 130 29.04 -11.19 16.99
C GLY A 130 28.39 -12.01 15.87
N ILE A 131 28.88 -13.24 15.64
CA ILE A 131 28.35 -14.17 14.64
C ILE A 131 26.90 -14.53 14.95
N ALA A 132 26.58 -14.83 16.22
CA ALA A 132 25.21 -15.12 16.63
C ALA A 132 24.27 -13.94 16.31
N THR A 133 24.71 -12.72 16.60
CA THR A 133 23.94 -11.48 16.34
C THR A 133 23.75 -11.25 14.84
N PHE A 134 24.79 -11.50 14.03
CA PHE A 134 24.73 -11.47 12.57
C PHE A 134 23.70 -12.47 12.04
N CYS A 135 23.73 -13.71 12.51
CA CYS A 135 22.79 -14.76 12.12
C CYS A 135 21.34 -14.40 12.48
N ILE A 136 21.11 -13.77 13.64
CA ILE A 136 19.77 -13.26 14.01
C ILE A 136 19.32 -12.18 13.01
N GLY A 137 20.17 -11.20 12.72
CA GLY A 137 19.88 -10.15 11.73
C GLY A 137 19.59 -10.73 10.33
N LEU A 138 20.37 -11.72 9.91
CA LEU A 138 20.16 -12.44 8.65
C LEU A 138 18.85 -13.24 8.65
N GLY A 139 18.49 -13.88 9.76
CA GLY A 139 17.22 -14.57 9.92
C GLY A 139 16.03 -13.63 9.78
N LEU A 140 16.10 -12.42 10.37
CA LEU A 140 15.09 -11.38 10.18
C LEU A 140 15.01 -10.90 8.73
N LEU A 141 16.16 -10.74 8.07
CA LEU A 141 16.24 -10.34 6.66
C LEU A 141 15.62 -11.40 5.74
N LEU A 142 15.99 -12.67 5.92
CA LEU A 142 15.45 -13.80 5.18
C LEU A 142 13.96 -13.96 5.45
N ASN A 143 13.52 -13.78 6.70
CA ASN A 143 12.10 -13.80 7.02
C ASN A 143 11.33 -12.68 6.27
N ALA A 144 11.90 -11.47 6.25
CA ALA A 144 11.34 -10.35 5.50
C ALA A 144 11.33 -10.58 3.97
N LEU A 145 12.31 -11.32 3.42
CA LEU A 145 12.41 -11.60 1.99
C LEU A 145 11.55 -12.78 1.53
N LEU A 146 11.60 -13.91 2.22
CA LEU A 146 10.94 -15.17 1.83
C LEU A 146 9.46 -15.18 2.21
N PHE A 147 9.13 -14.83 3.46
CA PHE A 147 7.75 -14.93 3.97
C PHE A 147 6.93 -13.67 3.71
N THR A 148 7.59 -12.57 3.32
CA THR A 148 6.89 -11.33 2.92
C THR A 148 6.88 -11.15 1.41
N ARG A 149 7.04 -12.24 0.63
CA ARG A 149 6.82 -12.17 -0.82
C ARG A 149 5.43 -11.56 -1.05
N PRO A 150 5.33 -10.43 -1.78
CA PRO A 150 4.03 -10.01 -2.27
C PRO A 150 3.47 -11.22 -3.02
N ARG A 151 2.24 -11.63 -2.70
CA ARG A 151 1.51 -12.52 -3.60
C ARG A 151 1.69 -11.89 -4.96
N LYS A 152 2.26 -12.65 -5.90
CA LYS A 152 2.55 -12.19 -7.26
C LYS A 152 1.37 -11.32 -7.66
N ASP A 153 1.68 -10.07 -8.02
CA ASP A 153 0.73 -9.18 -8.65
C ASP A 153 0.09 -10.03 -9.74
N LEU A 154 -1.13 -10.48 -9.49
CA LEU A 154 -1.87 -11.25 -10.47
C LEU A 154 -2.16 -10.17 -11.50
N GLU A 155 -1.34 -10.13 -12.55
CA GLU A 155 -1.52 -9.24 -13.68
C GLU A 155 -3.00 -9.35 -14.06
N ASP A 156 -3.74 -8.33 -13.69
CA ASP A 156 -5.17 -8.31 -13.89
C ASP A 156 -5.35 -8.05 -15.39
N HIS A 157 -5.36 -9.14 -16.16
CA HIS A 157 -5.63 -9.10 -17.60
C HIS A 157 -7.12 -8.85 -17.89
N SER A 158 -7.92 -8.44 -16.90
CA SER A 158 -9.26 -7.96 -17.17
C SER A 158 -9.21 -6.72 -18.08
N ALA A 159 -10.15 -6.66 -19.02
CA ALA A 159 -10.29 -5.52 -19.92
C ALA A 159 -10.49 -4.20 -19.13
N ASP A 160 -11.08 -4.28 -17.95
CA ASP A 160 -11.29 -3.14 -17.06
C ASP A 160 -9.96 -2.60 -16.52
N ALA A 161 -9.07 -3.46 -16.01
CA ALA A 161 -7.74 -3.06 -15.57
C ALA A 161 -6.87 -2.51 -16.72
N GLN A 162 -7.00 -3.06 -17.93
CA GLN A 162 -6.37 -2.48 -19.12
C GLN A 162 -6.92 -1.10 -19.46
N SER A 163 -8.25 -0.92 -19.40
CA SER A 163 -8.88 0.39 -19.65
C SER A 163 -8.40 1.44 -18.65
N GLN A 164 -8.22 1.04 -17.39
CA GLN A 164 -7.77 1.92 -16.32
C GLN A 164 -6.28 2.27 -16.47
N ASN A 165 -5.43 1.29 -16.80
CA ASN A 165 -4.03 1.55 -17.17
C ASN A 165 -3.89 2.46 -18.41
N LEU A 166 -4.79 2.35 -19.40
CA LEU A 166 -4.79 3.24 -20.56
C LEU A 166 -5.21 4.67 -20.19
N LEU A 167 -6.16 4.83 -19.25
CA LEU A 167 -6.55 6.14 -18.72
C LEU A 167 -5.41 6.77 -17.91
N ASP A 168 -4.74 5.98 -17.07
CA ASP A 168 -3.60 6.45 -16.26
C ASP A 168 -2.35 6.73 -17.12
N ALA A 169 -2.10 5.92 -18.15
CA ALA A 169 -1.02 6.18 -19.12
C ALA A 169 -1.26 7.45 -19.96
N GLY A 170 -2.53 7.78 -20.21
CA GLY A 170 -2.95 9.04 -20.84
C GLY A 170 -2.84 10.26 -19.91
N ALA A 171 -2.82 10.04 -18.60
CA ALA A 171 -2.70 11.08 -17.57
C ALA A 171 -1.25 11.38 -17.15
N ASN A 172 -0.27 10.96 -17.95
CA ASN A 172 1.10 11.48 -17.84
C ASN A 172 1.03 13.01 -17.94
N GLY A 173 1.18 13.67 -16.79
CA GLY A 173 1.13 15.11 -16.65
C GLY A 173 2.06 15.80 -17.65
N PRO A 174 1.76 17.04 -18.06
CA PRO A 174 2.54 17.75 -19.06
C PRO A 174 4.02 17.66 -18.69
N GLN A 175 4.81 17.03 -19.55
CA GLN A 175 6.25 17.00 -19.44
C GLN A 175 6.70 18.46 -19.32
N LEU A 176 7.11 18.86 -18.12
CA LEU A 176 7.87 20.08 -17.90
C LEU A 176 9.19 19.87 -18.64
N ARG A 177 9.15 20.29 -19.90
CA ARG A 177 10.25 20.38 -20.85
C ARG A 177 11.41 21.02 -20.10
N SER A 178 12.40 20.20 -19.72
CA SER A 178 13.70 20.66 -19.24
C SER A 178 14.43 21.30 -20.42
N GLY A 179 14.01 22.53 -20.75
CA GLY A 179 14.69 23.42 -21.66
C GLY A 179 15.85 24.06 -20.92
N ALA A 180 17.03 23.49 -21.09
CA ALA A 180 18.24 24.30 -21.06
C ALA A 180 18.19 25.23 -22.28
N GLU A 181 17.90 26.51 -22.06
CA GLU A 181 18.61 27.67 -22.61
C GLU A 181 17.75 28.95 -22.56
N ALA A 182 18.39 30.00 -22.06
CA ALA A 182 18.10 31.43 -22.19
C ALA A 182 16.83 32.01 -21.51
N GLN A 183 17.10 32.74 -20.42
CA GLN A 183 16.32 33.92 -20.01
C GLN A 183 16.02 34.84 -21.21
N PRO A 184 14.86 35.52 -21.24
CA PRO A 184 14.76 36.81 -20.57
C PRO A 184 13.48 37.02 -19.76
N LEU A 185 13.62 37.84 -18.70
CA LEU A 185 12.66 38.79 -18.14
C LEU A 185 11.23 38.72 -18.72
N PHE A 186 10.22 38.38 -17.89
CA PHE A 186 9.10 39.28 -17.55
C PHE A 186 8.03 38.62 -16.67
N ARG A 187 7.65 39.39 -15.64
CA ARG A 187 6.30 39.58 -15.08
C ARG A 187 5.68 38.49 -14.19
N SER A 188 5.63 38.82 -12.91
CA SER A 188 4.74 38.28 -11.87
C SER A 188 3.28 38.25 -12.35
N GLN A 189 2.67 37.06 -12.33
CA GLN A 189 1.24 36.88 -12.53
C GLN A 189 0.49 37.30 -11.26
N THR A 190 -0.22 38.42 -11.35
CA THR A 190 -1.21 38.85 -10.35
C THR A 190 -2.55 38.16 -10.60
N THR A 191 -3.30 37.94 -9.52
CA THR A 191 -4.49 37.09 -9.37
C THR A 191 -5.77 37.60 -10.05
N SER A 192 -5.68 38.25 -11.21
CA SER A 192 -6.81 38.99 -11.79
C SER A 192 -7.58 38.27 -12.90
N ASP A 193 -7.15 37.09 -13.35
CA ASP A 193 -7.70 36.42 -14.54
C ASP A 193 -8.66 35.24 -14.29
N LEU A 194 -9.22 35.09 -13.08
CA LEU A 194 -10.27 34.09 -12.81
C LEU A 194 -11.68 34.47 -13.31
N ALA A 195 -11.87 35.63 -13.94
CA ALA A 195 -13.19 36.09 -14.38
C ALA A 195 -13.61 35.64 -15.80
N ARG A 196 -12.82 34.78 -16.48
CA ARG A 196 -13.11 34.42 -17.87
C ARG A 196 -12.93 32.93 -18.19
N SER A 197 -13.60 32.06 -17.42
CA SER A 197 -13.91 30.71 -17.91
C SER A 197 -15.36 30.68 -18.40
N GLY A 198 -15.50 30.70 -19.73
CA GLY A 198 -16.76 30.54 -20.42
C GLY A 198 -17.38 29.18 -20.12
N ALA A 199 -18.67 29.22 -19.81
CA ALA A 199 -19.53 28.06 -19.67
C ALA A 199 -19.48 27.19 -20.94
N SER A 200 -19.09 25.93 -20.77
CA SER A 200 -19.48 24.85 -21.68
C SER A 200 -20.40 23.92 -20.89
N VAL A 201 -21.66 24.34 -20.82
CA VAL A 201 -22.79 23.51 -20.40
C VAL A 201 -23.15 22.69 -21.63
N THR A 202 -22.86 21.39 -21.63
CA THR A 202 -23.44 20.47 -22.60
C THR A 202 -24.72 19.87 -22.03
N GLU A 203 -25.82 20.60 -22.22
CA GLU A 203 -27.18 20.10 -22.13
C GLU A 203 -27.41 19.00 -23.19
N HIS A 204 -27.08 17.75 -22.87
CA HIS A 204 -27.51 16.61 -23.66
C HIS A 204 -28.71 15.90 -23.03
N THR A 205 -29.87 16.41 -23.40
CA THR A 205 -31.04 15.67 -23.93
C THR A 205 -31.67 14.60 -23.04
N THR A 206 -32.74 15.00 -22.36
CA THR A 206 -33.79 14.12 -21.84
C THR A 206 -34.62 13.56 -23.01
N LYS A 207 -34.41 12.28 -23.34
CA LYS A 207 -35.29 11.53 -24.24
C LYS A 207 -36.65 11.29 -23.56
N HIS A 208 -37.68 11.99 -24.01
CA HIS A 208 -39.08 11.69 -23.68
C HIS A 208 -39.50 10.34 -24.31
N LEU A 209 -39.98 9.41 -23.48
CA LEU A 209 -40.72 8.23 -23.91
C LEU A 209 -42.12 8.66 -24.36
N LYS A 210 -42.43 8.48 -25.65
CA LYS A 210 -43.83 8.50 -26.15
C LYS A 210 -44.52 7.23 -25.67
N THR A 211 -45.58 7.39 -24.89
CA THR A 211 -46.57 6.35 -24.62
C THR A 211 -47.56 6.35 -25.78
N GLU A 212 -47.54 5.30 -26.60
CA GLU A 212 -48.61 5.03 -27.56
C GLU A 212 -49.74 4.25 -26.89
N ARG A 213 -50.96 4.73 -27.18
CA ARG A 213 -52.33 4.21 -26.99
C ARG A 213 -52.54 2.85 -26.35
#